data_AF-A0A0C2WS53-F1
#
_entry.id   AF-A0A0C2WS53-F1
#
_cell.length_a   1.000
_cell.length_b   1.000
_cell.length_c   1.000
_cell.angle_alpha   90.00
_cell.angle_beta   90.00
_cell.angle_gamma   90.00
#
_symmetry.space_group_name_H-M   'P 1'
#
loop_
_entity.id
_entity.type
_entity.pdbx_description
1 polymer ?
#
loop_
_entity_poly.entity_id
_entity_poly.type
_entity_poly.pdbx_seq_one_letter_code
_entity_poly.pdbx_strand_id
1 'polypeptide(L)'
;MMNDETIPSSPIKLFPLTQNELRTLTKRMNFYSDQEEWKSRAGKAANDNSKWRALISTVLLYPTPLLLAIAPTQAEHFMAFPDPLVAEAFADKLDDDHFKQWKEAVQKGVDNNDWTDLFRLFVQHKRVSKRPRSSDIELQTPKKIHTESLHPQPKVSPPRLNMATSMATAFKPFKQYLEYLAQGKLDGYLDSNSRNDKVPVSGVRLSRDPNLLLHGLGKNIDMETTEKLFVRDTVHLFNTSGSGKTRLTLDGLCHNWGFYFSCQRKLDSASGSGDFEEAIRVIKDLSTWNWGTGPERLCQNATAADRVFAMLLCARIFVLKQFLDCIPHPVDVLAARRRWVFLQIMPPCLEIHTTNDVFVEVVRSLHATHSWEMQAYISSTTLEFANEKEHFPRRLFIVIDEAQEAARLLENSFPSTNTPPEPRSALHELYSYTESTGIFFGTIISGTGLSKEIVEDATTSISAKNMGTSYHPIIFTGTGIFIDAESQANYVNRFLSLSDTNVSDQRLLQRIQRWFAGRYRLTA
;
A
#
# COMPACT_ATOMS: atom_id res chain seq x y z
N MET A 1 -66.67 -18.97 24.61
CA MET A 1 -65.36 -19.62 24.78
C MET A 1 -64.82 -19.95 23.40
N MET A 2 -64.03 -19.04 22.83
CA MET A 2 -63.15 -19.33 21.68
C MET A 2 -61.86 -18.57 21.93
N ASN A 3 -60.77 -19.31 21.86
CA ASN A 3 -59.45 -18.97 22.35
C ASN A 3 -58.73 -17.98 21.42
N ASP A 4 -57.92 -17.15 22.07
CA ASP A 4 -56.62 -16.64 21.62
C ASP A 4 -55.96 -17.52 20.56
N GLU A 5 -55.73 -16.97 19.36
CA GLU A 5 -54.63 -17.39 18.50
C GLU A 5 -53.74 -16.18 18.20
N THR A 6 -52.57 -16.29 18.80
CA THR A 6 -51.41 -15.42 18.75
C THR A 6 -50.85 -15.30 17.34
N ILE A 7 -50.54 -14.07 16.95
CA ILE A 7 -49.74 -13.73 15.77
C ILE A 7 -48.34 -14.36 15.94
N PRO A 8 -47.83 -15.14 14.97
CA PRO A 8 -46.48 -15.67 15.07
C PRO A 8 -45.47 -14.55 14.80
N SER A 9 -44.79 -14.11 15.87
CA SER A 9 -43.57 -13.32 15.82
C SER A 9 -42.47 -14.13 15.12
N SER A 10 -42.30 -13.92 13.82
CA SER A 10 -41.13 -14.45 13.12
C SER A 10 -39.87 -13.77 13.67
N PRO A 11 -38.82 -14.53 14.04
CA PRO A 11 -37.61 -13.96 14.62
C PRO A 11 -36.91 -13.07 13.59
N ILE A 12 -36.48 -11.89 14.05
CA ILE A 12 -35.61 -10.97 13.32
C ILE A 12 -34.43 -11.80 12.78
N LYS A 13 -34.43 -12.04 11.46
CA LYS A 13 -33.39 -12.83 10.80
C LYS A 13 -32.03 -12.17 11.06
N LEU A 14 -31.10 -12.94 11.62
CA LEU A 14 -29.78 -12.46 12.04
C LEU A 14 -29.09 -11.66 10.92
N PHE A 15 -28.65 -10.46 11.29
CA PHE A 15 -27.74 -9.66 10.51
C PHE A 15 -26.37 -10.37 10.50
N PRO A 16 -25.75 -10.63 9.34
CA PRO A 16 -24.60 -11.54 9.23
C PRO A 16 -23.29 -10.99 9.80
N LEU A 17 -23.28 -9.76 10.34
CA LEU A 17 -22.12 -9.18 11.01
C LEU A 17 -22.29 -9.23 12.53
N THR A 18 -21.20 -9.55 13.22
CA THR A 18 -21.10 -9.33 14.66
C THR A 18 -21.19 -7.83 14.98
N GLN A 19 -21.52 -7.50 16.23
CA GLN A 19 -21.59 -6.11 16.67
C GLN A 19 -20.26 -5.36 16.52
N ASN A 20 -19.13 -6.06 16.67
CA ASN A 20 -17.81 -5.46 16.50
C ASN A 20 -17.49 -5.18 15.03
N GLU A 21 -17.76 -6.14 14.13
CA GLU A 21 -17.58 -5.94 12.68
C GLU A 21 -18.46 -4.80 12.16
N LEU A 22 -19.74 -4.76 12.57
CA LEU A 22 -20.66 -3.67 12.22
C LEU A 22 -20.14 -2.31 12.72
N ARG A 23 -19.65 -2.24 13.96
CA ARG A 23 -19.07 -1.01 14.50
C ARG A 23 -17.85 -0.55 13.70
N THR A 24 -16.95 -1.47 13.35
CA THR A 24 -15.76 -1.18 12.55
C THR A 24 -16.14 -0.72 11.14
N LEU A 25 -17.10 -1.41 10.51
CA LEU A 25 -17.59 -1.07 9.17
C LEU A 25 -18.26 0.31 9.15
N THR A 26 -19.12 0.62 10.12
CA THR A 26 -19.74 1.93 10.30
C THR A 26 -18.68 3.03 10.47
N LYS A 27 -17.65 2.81 11.30
CA LYS A 27 -16.56 3.77 11.47
C LYS A 27 -15.83 4.05 10.15
N ARG A 28 -15.55 3.01 9.35
CA ARG A 28 -14.91 3.17 8.04
C ARG A 28 -15.82 3.88 7.03
N MET A 29 -17.11 3.55 7.01
CA MET A 29 -18.07 4.27 6.16
C MET A 29 -18.19 5.75 6.53
N ASN A 30 -18.18 6.10 7.82
CA ASN A 30 -18.17 7.51 8.26
C ASN A 30 -16.91 8.22 7.77
N PHE A 31 -15.74 7.58 7.88
CA PHE A 31 -14.49 8.12 7.36
C PHE A 31 -14.58 8.46 5.86
N TYR A 32 -15.11 7.55 5.03
CA TYR A 32 -15.30 7.86 3.60
C TYR A 32 -16.40 8.88 3.35
N SER A 33 -17.46 8.88 4.15
CA SER A 33 -18.52 9.89 4.07
C SER A 33 -17.99 11.30 4.28
N ASP A 34 -17.07 11.47 5.24
CA ASP A 34 -16.41 12.73 5.51
C ASP A 34 -15.42 13.08 4.39
N GLN A 35 -14.57 12.14 3.97
CA GLN A 35 -13.57 12.38 2.90
C GLN A 35 -14.19 12.74 1.55
N GLU A 36 -15.32 12.12 1.19
CA GLU A 36 -15.99 12.31 -0.10
C GLU A 36 -17.14 13.34 -0.03
N GLU A 37 -17.22 14.06 1.09
CA GLU A 37 -18.21 15.09 1.38
C GLU A 37 -19.67 14.65 1.10
N TRP A 38 -20.03 13.40 1.44
CA TRP A 38 -21.35 12.86 1.12
C TRP A 38 -22.49 13.69 1.73
N LYS A 39 -22.27 14.32 2.88
CA LYS A 39 -23.21 15.26 3.50
C LYS A 39 -23.48 16.50 2.66
N SER A 40 -22.44 17.10 2.12
CA SER A 40 -22.54 18.23 1.18
C SER A 40 -23.27 17.81 -0.09
N ARG A 41 -22.95 16.62 -0.61
CA ARG A 41 -23.57 16.06 -1.83
C ARG A 41 -25.06 15.74 -1.62
N ALA A 42 -25.42 15.14 -0.49
CA ALA A 42 -26.82 14.88 -0.11
C ALA A 42 -27.61 16.19 0.02
N GLY A 43 -27.04 17.20 0.68
CA GLY A 43 -27.64 18.53 0.80
C GLY A 43 -27.87 19.20 -0.56
N LYS A 44 -26.91 19.11 -1.48
CA LYS A 44 -27.02 19.62 -2.87
C LYS A 44 -27.97 18.82 -3.74
N ALA A 45 -28.17 17.54 -3.42
CA ALA A 45 -29.11 16.68 -4.13
C ALA A 45 -30.55 17.07 -3.81
N ALA A 46 -30.88 17.42 -2.55
CA ALA A 46 -32.22 17.88 -2.17
C ALA A 46 -33.34 16.99 -2.76
N ASN A 47 -34.13 17.54 -3.71
CA ASN A 47 -35.21 16.85 -4.42
C ASN A 47 -34.82 16.34 -5.83
N ASP A 48 -33.56 16.47 -6.22
CA ASP A 48 -33.03 16.03 -7.51
C ASP A 48 -32.64 14.55 -7.46
N ASN A 49 -33.50 13.71 -8.03
CA ASN A 49 -33.29 12.26 -8.04
C ASN A 49 -32.02 11.86 -8.81
N SER A 50 -31.61 12.60 -9.83
CA SER A 50 -30.42 12.28 -10.62
C SER A 50 -29.14 12.42 -9.77
N LYS A 51 -29.05 13.47 -8.96
CA LYS A 51 -27.94 13.68 -8.02
C LYS A 51 -27.93 12.64 -6.91
N TRP A 52 -29.10 12.24 -6.43
CA TRP A 52 -29.22 11.16 -5.46
C TRP A 52 -28.77 9.80 -6.02
N ARG A 53 -29.11 9.48 -7.27
CA ARG A 53 -28.61 8.26 -7.93
C ARG A 53 -27.10 8.27 -8.07
N ALA A 54 -26.52 9.40 -8.47
CA ALA A 54 -25.07 9.56 -8.54
C ALA A 54 -24.37 9.44 -7.17
N LEU A 55 -25.01 9.92 -6.09
CA LEU A 55 -24.50 9.74 -4.74
C LEU A 55 -24.61 8.27 -4.30
N ILE A 56 -25.76 7.63 -4.49
CA ILE A 56 -25.96 6.22 -4.16
C ILE A 56 -24.95 5.35 -4.90
N SER A 57 -24.77 5.53 -6.21
CA SER A 57 -23.79 4.77 -6.99
C SER A 57 -22.37 4.94 -6.46
N THR A 58 -22.00 6.13 -5.98
CA THR A 58 -20.70 6.34 -5.32
C THR A 58 -20.61 5.57 -4.00
N VAL A 59 -21.61 5.72 -3.13
CA VAL A 59 -21.63 5.06 -1.81
C VAL A 59 -21.54 3.54 -1.94
N LEU A 60 -22.16 2.96 -2.97
CA LEU A 60 -22.16 1.52 -3.23
C LEU A 60 -20.77 0.90 -3.44
N LEU A 61 -19.77 1.70 -3.82
CA LEU A 61 -18.41 1.22 -4.11
C LEU A 61 -17.61 0.87 -2.85
N TYR A 62 -18.00 1.39 -1.68
CA TYR A 62 -17.21 1.29 -0.46
C TYR A 62 -17.52 0.06 0.41
N PRO A 63 -18.79 -0.38 0.59
CA PRO A 63 -19.10 -1.51 1.46
C PRO A 63 -18.40 -2.81 1.05
N THR A 64 -18.29 -3.10 -0.25
CA THR A 64 -17.71 -4.36 -0.75
C THR A 64 -16.25 -4.58 -0.31
N PRO A 65 -15.29 -3.68 -0.61
CA PRO A 65 -13.90 -3.85 -0.18
C PRO A 65 -13.78 -3.82 1.36
N LEU A 66 -14.60 -3.02 2.05
CA LEU A 66 -14.56 -2.96 3.51
C LEU A 66 -15.06 -4.24 4.18
N LEU A 67 -16.11 -4.85 3.64
CA LEU A 67 -16.62 -6.14 4.11
C LEU A 67 -15.59 -7.25 3.89
N LEU A 68 -14.91 -7.26 2.75
CA LEU A 68 -13.83 -8.21 2.48
C LEU A 68 -12.67 -8.06 3.48
N ALA A 69 -12.33 -6.82 3.86
CA ALA A 69 -11.27 -6.56 4.83
C ALA A 69 -11.67 -6.88 6.28
N ILE A 70 -12.91 -6.57 6.68
CA ILE A 70 -13.36 -6.65 8.08
C ILE A 70 -13.96 -8.01 8.42
N ALA A 71 -14.75 -8.58 7.51
CA ALA A 71 -15.52 -9.79 7.71
C ALA A 71 -15.54 -10.64 6.42
N PRO A 72 -14.38 -11.16 5.97
CA PRO A 72 -14.24 -11.83 4.68
C PRO A 72 -15.20 -13.02 4.50
N THR A 73 -15.47 -13.77 5.58
CA THR A 73 -16.41 -14.89 5.57
C THR A 73 -17.86 -14.47 5.43
N GLN A 74 -18.21 -13.25 5.83
CA GLN A 74 -19.57 -12.72 5.76
C GLN A 74 -19.80 -11.90 4.49
N ALA A 75 -18.73 -11.41 3.84
CA ALA A 75 -18.81 -10.62 2.61
C ALA A 75 -19.60 -11.33 1.50
N GLU A 76 -19.55 -12.67 1.44
CA GLU A 76 -20.35 -13.46 0.50
C GLU A 76 -21.87 -13.38 0.72
N HIS A 77 -22.35 -12.80 1.82
CA HIS A 77 -23.79 -12.61 2.05
C HIS A 77 -24.29 -11.23 1.59
N PHE A 78 -23.40 -10.34 1.18
CA PHE A 78 -23.73 -9.00 0.71
C PHE A 78 -23.69 -8.92 -0.82
N MET A 79 -24.37 -7.91 -1.37
CA MET A 79 -24.15 -7.46 -2.74
C MET A 79 -22.72 -6.93 -2.91
N ALA A 80 -22.15 -7.14 -4.09
CA ALA A 80 -20.85 -6.63 -4.46
C ALA A 80 -21.00 -5.67 -5.64
N PHE A 81 -20.34 -4.53 -5.54
CA PHE A 81 -20.26 -3.52 -6.60
C PHE A 81 -18.79 -3.31 -6.95
N PRO A 82 -18.21 -4.18 -7.79
CA PRO A 82 -16.77 -4.21 -8.04
C PRO A 82 -16.27 -3.02 -8.85
N ASP A 83 -17.16 -2.31 -9.56
CA ASP A 83 -16.82 -1.15 -10.37
C ASP A 83 -17.98 -0.12 -10.44
N PRO A 84 -17.69 1.14 -10.83
CA PRO A 84 -18.69 2.21 -10.94
C PRO A 84 -19.83 1.94 -11.91
N LEU A 85 -19.57 1.26 -13.03
CA LEU A 85 -20.59 1.05 -14.06
C LEU A 85 -21.67 0.11 -13.54
N VAL A 86 -21.28 -0.91 -12.76
CA VAL A 86 -22.24 -1.79 -12.08
C VAL A 86 -23.03 -1.04 -11.01
N ALA A 87 -22.38 -0.19 -10.22
CA ALA A 87 -23.05 0.60 -9.18
C ALA A 87 -24.02 1.65 -9.78
N GLU A 88 -23.63 2.31 -10.86
CA GLU A 88 -24.44 3.28 -11.61
C GLU A 88 -25.63 2.58 -12.25
N ALA A 89 -25.41 1.48 -12.99
CA ALA A 89 -26.48 0.71 -13.59
C ALA A 89 -27.45 0.13 -12.55
N PHE A 90 -26.99 -0.19 -11.35
CA PHE A 90 -27.85 -0.59 -10.25
C PHE A 90 -28.69 0.58 -9.74
N ALA A 91 -28.07 1.71 -9.41
CA ALA A 91 -28.77 2.91 -8.93
C ALA A 91 -29.82 3.41 -9.95
N ASP A 92 -29.53 3.26 -11.24
CA ASP A 92 -30.44 3.62 -12.32
C ASP A 92 -31.62 2.68 -12.51
N LYS A 93 -31.49 1.42 -12.09
CA LYS A 93 -32.54 0.40 -12.18
C LYS A 93 -33.45 0.34 -10.96
N LEU A 94 -33.14 1.09 -9.90
CA LEU A 94 -34.03 1.18 -8.75
C LEU A 94 -35.37 1.80 -9.18
N ASP A 95 -36.47 1.11 -8.90
CA ASP A 95 -37.80 1.73 -8.95
C ASP A 95 -37.95 2.78 -7.84
N ASP A 96 -39.03 3.55 -7.88
CA ASP A 96 -39.22 4.69 -6.97
C ASP A 96 -39.24 4.28 -5.48
N ASP A 97 -39.83 3.12 -5.17
CA ASP A 97 -39.94 2.61 -3.80
C ASP A 97 -38.59 2.16 -3.26
N HIS A 98 -37.84 1.36 -4.03
CA HIS A 98 -36.50 0.94 -3.63
C HIS A 98 -35.55 2.14 -3.60
N PHE A 99 -35.60 3.01 -4.61
CA PHE A 99 -34.79 4.22 -4.65
C PHE A 99 -34.98 5.08 -3.40
N LYS A 100 -36.23 5.24 -2.96
CA LYS A 100 -36.55 5.95 -1.72
C LYS A 100 -35.92 5.28 -0.49
N GLN A 101 -36.00 3.95 -0.35
CA GLN A 101 -35.37 3.23 0.76
C GLN A 101 -33.84 3.39 0.78
N TRP A 102 -33.21 3.26 -0.39
CA TRP A 102 -31.76 3.45 -0.54
C TRP A 102 -31.35 4.88 -0.22
N LYS A 103 -32.12 5.87 -0.69
CA LYS A 103 -31.91 7.29 -0.36
C LYS A 103 -32.02 7.55 1.15
N GLU A 104 -33.05 7.04 1.81
CA GLU A 104 -33.25 7.19 3.26
C GLU A 104 -32.12 6.52 4.05
N ALA A 105 -31.68 5.32 3.64
CA ALA A 105 -30.58 4.62 4.28
C ALA A 105 -29.24 5.36 4.14
N VAL A 106 -28.94 5.89 2.95
CA VAL A 106 -27.75 6.72 2.73
C VAL A 106 -27.83 8.02 3.52
N GLN A 107 -28.97 8.72 3.48
CA GLN A 107 -29.18 9.96 4.24
C GLN A 107 -28.98 9.72 5.74
N LYS A 108 -29.52 8.61 6.28
CA LYS A 108 -29.33 8.24 7.68
C LYS A 108 -27.86 7.99 8.03
N GLY A 109 -27.13 7.29 7.16
CA GLY A 109 -25.69 7.07 7.31
C GLY A 109 -24.92 8.38 7.36
N VAL A 110 -25.21 9.28 6.42
CA VAL A 110 -24.55 10.58 6.26
C VAL A 110 -24.88 11.56 7.40
N ASP A 111 -26.13 11.61 7.88
CA ASP A 111 -26.54 12.57 8.90
C ASP A 111 -26.26 12.09 10.32
N ASN A 112 -26.46 10.79 10.56
CA ASN A 112 -26.47 10.21 11.89
C ASN A 112 -25.31 9.24 12.14
N ASN A 113 -24.41 9.07 11.18
CA ASN A 113 -23.31 8.10 11.26
C ASN A 113 -23.80 6.66 11.50
N ASP A 114 -25.01 6.34 11.02
CA ASP A 114 -25.66 5.03 11.14
C ASP A 114 -25.95 4.40 9.77
N TRP A 115 -25.04 3.52 9.36
CA TRP A 115 -25.08 2.81 8.08
C TRP A 115 -25.83 1.47 8.15
N THR A 116 -26.45 1.14 9.29
CA THR A 116 -27.06 -0.18 9.53
C THR A 116 -28.16 -0.51 8.51
N ASP A 117 -28.99 0.48 8.16
CA ASP A 117 -30.07 0.28 7.20
C ASP A 117 -29.55 0.06 5.78
N LEU A 118 -28.47 0.76 5.40
CA LEU A 118 -27.80 0.53 4.12
C LEU A 118 -27.31 -0.92 4.05
N PHE A 119 -26.60 -1.40 5.07
CA PHE A 119 -26.09 -2.76 5.09
C PHE A 119 -27.21 -3.81 5.08
N ARG A 120 -28.39 -3.54 5.67
CA ARG A 120 -29.55 -4.43 5.57
C ARG A 120 -30.06 -4.55 4.14
N LEU A 121 -30.12 -3.44 3.39
CA LEU A 121 -30.52 -3.44 1.98
C LEU A 121 -29.57 -4.30 1.12
N PHE A 122 -28.27 -4.24 1.39
CA PHE A 122 -27.27 -5.09 0.71
C PHE A 122 -27.50 -6.59 0.93
N VAL A 123 -28.00 -7.00 2.10
CA VAL A 123 -28.28 -8.42 2.40
C VAL A 123 -29.57 -8.90 1.74
N GLN A 124 -30.60 -8.04 1.66
CA GLN A 124 -31.94 -8.43 1.23
C GLN A 124 -32.00 -8.81 -0.26
N HIS A 125 -31.31 -8.08 -1.13
CA HIS A 125 -31.42 -8.31 -2.57
C HIS A 125 -30.68 -9.54 -3.09
N LYS A 126 -29.70 -10.09 -2.34
CA LYS A 126 -29.03 -11.34 -2.74
C LYS A 126 -29.99 -12.55 -2.69
N ARG A 127 -31.10 -12.44 -1.95
CA ARG A 127 -32.06 -13.54 -1.70
C ARG A 127 -33.18 -13.70 -2.72
N VAL A 128 -33.28 -12.84 -3.75
CA VAL A 128 -34.43 -12.87 -4.70
C VAL A 128 -34.10 -13.51 -6.06
N SER A 129 -32.85 -13.85 -6.35
CA SER A 129 -32.51 -14.61 -7.56
C SER A 129 -32.75 -16.12 -7.38
N LYS A 130 -34.02 -16.55 -7.28
CA LYS A 130 -34.38 -17.90 -7.77
C LYS A 130 -34.28 -17.85 -9.29
N ARG A 131 -33.27 -18.52 -9.85
CA ARG A 131 -33.08 -18.68 -11.30
C ARG A 131 -34.44 -19.00 -11.96
N PRO A 132 -34.93 -18.19 -12.91
CA PRO A 132 -35.97 -18.65 -13.82
C PRO A 132 -35.40 -19.81 -14.61
N ARG A 133 -36.18 -20.89 -14.76
CA ARG A 133 -35.87 -21.93 -15.75
C ARG A 133 -35.84 -21.27 -17.13
N SER A 134 -34.76 -21.54 -17.84
CA SER A 134 -34.56 -21.25 -19.25
C SER A 134 -35.70 -21.82 -20.09
N SER A 135 -36.63 -20.98 -20.55
CA SER A 135 -37.32 -21.10 -21.84
C SER A 135 -37.95 -19.75 -22.19
N ASP A 136 -37.67 -19.30 -23.41
CA ASP A 136 -38.49 -18.38 -24.22
C ASP A 136 -38.55 -16.90 -23.80
N ILE A 137 -37.59 -16.11 -24.28
CA ILE A 137 -37.82 -14.70 -24.64
C ILE A 137 -37.09 -14.40 -25.96
N GLU A 138 -37.84 -14.24 -27.04
CA GLU A 138 -37.39 -13.70 -28.32
C GLU A 138 -36.99 -12.22 -28.16
N LEU A 139 -35.81 -11.87 -28.66
CA LEU A 139 -35.37 -10.48 -28.80
C LEU A 139 -36.12 -9.79 -29.95
N GLN A 140 -36.96 -8.81 -29.63
CA GLN A 140 -37.34 -7.76 -30.56
C GLN A 140 -36.47 -6.52 -30.32
N THR A 141 -35.68 -6.15 -31.33
CA THR A 141 -34.89 -4.91 -31.39
C THR A 141 -35.80 -3.67 -31.54
N PRO A 142 -35.59 -2.57 -30.79
CA PRO A 142 -36.31 -1.33 -31.03
C PRO A 142 -35.65 -0.48 -32.12
N LYS A 143 -36.51 0.11 -32.95
CA LYS A 143 -36.23 1.06 -34.03
C LYS A 143 -35.63 2.36 -33.48
N LYS A 144 -34.59 2.85 -34.16
CA LYS A 144 -34.02 4.20 -34.00
C LYS A 144 -35.05 5.27 -34.39
N ILE A 145 -35.26 6.24 -33.52
CA ILE A 145 -35.89 7.52 -33.84
C ILE A 145 -34.79 8.58 -33.73
N HIS A 146 -34.54 9.29 -34.83
CA HIS A 146 -33.68 10.47 -34.90
C HIS A 146 -34.49 11.70 -34.49
N THR A 147 -33.96 12.47 -33.54
CA THR A 147 -34.36 13.86 -33.35
C THR A 147 -33.13 14.70 -33.08
N GLU A 148 -32.76 15.52 -34.05
CA GLU A 148 -31.72 16.56 -33.94
C GLU A 148 -32.24 17.70 -33.06
N SER A 149 -31.47 18.07 -32.05
CA SER A 149 -31.67 19.31 -31.29
C SER A 149 -30.32 19.98 -31.04
N LEU A 150 -30.19 21.20 -31.57
CA LEU A 150 -29.03 22.08 -31.47
C LEU A 150 -29.00 22.75 -30.09
N HIS A 151 -28.14 22.25 -29.20
CA HIS A 151 -27.70 22.97 -28.00
C HIS A 151 -26.17 22.95 -27.87
N PRO A 152 -25.58 24.05 -27.35
CA PRO A 152 -24.13 24.23 -27.32
C PRO A 152 -23.47 23.22 -26.40
N GLN A 153 -22.52 22.46 -26.97
CA GLN A 153 -21.77 21.40 -26.29
C GLN A 153 -20.98 21.97 -25.09
N PRO A 154 -21.14 21.40 -23.88
CA PRO A 154 -20.23 21.68 -22.78
C PRO A 154 -18.82 21.20 -23.17
N LYS A 155 -17.77 21.93 -22.77
CA LYS A 155 -16.38 21.53 -22.98
C LYS A 155 -16.18 20.11 -22.45
N VAL A 156 -16.09 19.15 -23.37
CA VAL A 156 -15.85 17.74 -23.07
C VAL A 156 -14.42 17.65 -22.55
N SER A 157 -14.28 17.47 -21.23
CA SER A 157 -13.01 17.07 -20.63
C SER A 157 -12.52 15.80 -21.35
N PRO A 158 -11.24 15.72 -21.74
CA PRO A 158 -10.72 14.57 -22.48
C PRO A 158 -11.04 13.26 -21.74
N PRO A 159 -11.35 12.17 -22.47
CA PRO A 159 -11.69 10.90 -21.86
C PRO A 159 -10.56 10.46 -20.93
N ARG A 160 -10.91 10.29 -19.65
CA ARG A 160 -9.97 9.81 -18.63
C ARG A 160 -9.55 8.41 -19.04
N LEU A 161 -8.25 8.21 -19.29
CA LEU A 161 -7.71 6.86 -19.49
C LEU A 161 -7.99 6.02 -18.24
N ASN A 162 -8.42 4.78 -18.44
CA ASN A 162 -8.58 3.79 -17.39
C ASN A 162 -7.24 3.63 -16.63
N MET A 163 -7.29 3.72 -15.29
CA MET A 163 -6.13 3.57 -14.40
C MET A 163 -5.21 2.40 -14.78
N ALA A 164 -5.76 1.22 -15.06
CA ALA A 164 -4.98 0.04 -15.43
C ALA A 164 -4.21 0.24 -16.74
N THR A 165 -4.80 0.95 -17.71
CA THR A 165 -4.15 1.28 -18.98
C THR A 165 -3.03 2.30 -18.78
N SER A 166 -3.23 3.30 -17.92
CA SER A 166 -2.20 4.30 -17.57
C SER A 166 -0.99 3.64 -16.91
N MET A 167 -1.20 2.80 -15.90
CA MET A 167 -0.11 2.07 -15.23
C MET A 167 0.62 1.13 -16.19
N ALA A 168 -0.11 0.35 -17.00
CA ALA A 168 0.49 -0.54 -17.98
C ALA A 168 1.32 0.20 -19.04
N THR A 169 0.87 1.40 -19.45
CA THR A 169 1.61 2.25 -20.39
C THR A 169 2.91 2.77 -19.77
N ALA A 170 2.85 3.28 -18.53
CA ALA A 170 4.03 3.76 -17.80
C ALA A 170 5.03 2.64 -17.50
N PHE A 171 4.54 1.43 -17.23
CA PHE A 171 5.36 0.26 -16.93
C PHE A 171 5.99 -0.39 -18.17
N LYS A 172 5.36 -0.25 -19.35
CA LYS A 172 5.76 -0.92 -20.60
C LYS A 172 7.27 -0.88 -20.91
N PRO A 173 7.99 0.25 -20.74
CA PRO A 173 9.43 0.31 -21.01
C PRO A 173 10.28 -0.62 -20.11
N PHE A 174 9.78 -0.96 -18.92
CA PHE A 174 10.49 -1.76 -17.92
C PHE A 174 10.16 -3.26 -17.99
N LYS A 175 9.20 -3.64 -18.84
CA LYS A 175 8.67 -5.02 -18.89
C LYS A 175 9.77 -6.07 -19.11
N GLN A 176 10.66 -5.85 -20.08
CA GLN A 176 11.74 -6.79 -20.38
C GLN A 176 12.71 -6.94 -19.20
N TYR A 177 13.03 -5.84 -18.51
CA TYR A 177 13.86 -5.89 -17.31
C TYR A 177 13.22 -6.75 -16.23
N LEU A 178 11.92 -6.54 -15.98
CA LEU A 178 11.19 -7.26 -14.95
C LEU A 178 11.11 -8.76 -15.25
N GLU A 179 10.87 -9.13 -16.51
CA GLU A 179 10.89 -10.52 -16.97
C GLU A 179 12.26 -11.17 -16.75
N TYR A 180 13.35 -10.47 -17.12
CA TYR A 180 14.71 -11.00 -16.97
C TYR A 180 15.09 -11.15 -15.49
N LEU A 181 14.68 -10.18 -14.66
CA LEU A 181 14.86 -10.24 -13.22
C LEU A 181 14.10 -11.43 -12.63
N ALA A 182 12.80 -11.56 -12.91
CA ALA A 182 11.96 -12.64 -12.38
C ALA A 182 12.46 -14.03 -12.79
N GLN A 183 12.97 -14.17 -14.02
CA GLN A 183 13.54 -15.41 -14.55
C GLN A 183 14.98 -15.70 -14.08
N GLY A 184 15.60 -14.81 -13.30
CA GLY A 184 16.97 -14.99 -12.79
C GLY A 184 18.07 -14.74 -13.81
N LYS A 185 17.75 -14.21 -14.99
CA LYS A 185 18.73 -13.87 -16.04
C LYS A 185 19.68 -12.75 -15.62
N LEU A 186 19.31 -12.00 -14.58
CA LEU A 186 20.11 -10.91 -14.01
C LEU A 186 20.89 -11.32 -12.76
N ASP A 187 20.70 -12.54 -12.23
CA ASP A 187 21.29 -12.94 -10.95
C ASP A 187 22.83 -12.84 -10.98
N GLY A 188 23.47 -13.30 -12.06
CA GLY A 188 24.92 -13.19 -12.23
C GLY A 188 25.43 -11.74 -12.27
N TYR A 189 24.66 -10.83 -12.87
CA TYR A 189 25.00 -9.40 -12.89
C TYR A 189 24.85 -8.76 -11.49
N LEU A 190 23.78 -9.12 -10.77
CA LEU A 190 23.50 -8.59 -9.43
C LEU A 190 24.45 -9.15 -8.37
N ASP A 191 24.95 -10.38 -8.56
CA ASP A 191 25.91 -11.05 -7.69
C ASP A 191 27.37 -10.69 -7.98
N SER A 192 27.68 -10.14 -9.16
CA SER A 192 29.06 -9.83 -9.52
C SER A 192 29.64 -8.66 -8.75
N ASN A 193 30.87 -8.84 -8.26
CA ASN A 193 31.72 -7.78 -7.69
C ASN A 193 32.34 -6.86 -8.75
N SER A 194 32.27 -7.23 -10.04
CA SER A 194 32.66 -6.38 -11.16
C SER A 194 31.56 -6.38 -12.23
N ARG A 195 30.88 -5.24 -12.40
CA ARG A 195 29.77 -5.06 -13.36
C ARG A 195 30.30 -4.50 -14.69
N ASN A 196 31.37 -5.10 -15.21
CA ASN A 196 32.00 -4.66 -16.46
C ASN A 196 31.15 -5.03 -17.70
N ASP A 197 30.21 -5.97 -17.56
CA ASP A 197 29.31 -6.36 -18.63
C ASP A 197 28.18 -5.33 -18.81
N LYS A 198 27.83 -5.05 -20.07
CA LYS A 198 26.61 -4.28 -20.39
C LYS A 198 25.41 -5.01 -19.79
N VAL A 199 24.52 -4.27 -19.15
CA VAL A 199 23.23 -4.80 -18.69
C VAL A 199 22.56 -5.49 -19.88
N PRO A 200 22.12 -6.75 -19.77
CA PRO A 200 21.60 -7.51 -20.91
C PRO A 200 20.20 -7.06 -21.36
N VAL A 201 19.74 -5.88 -20.92
CA VAL A 201 18.43 -5.32 -21.19
C VAL A 201 18.60 -3.93 -21.78
N SER A 202 18.08 -3.74 -22.99
CA SER A 202 18.13 -2.45 -23.70
C SER A 202 17.17 -1.44 -23.09
N GLY A 203 17.55 -0.15 -23.07
CA GLY A 203 16.66 0.95 -22.70
C GLY A 203 16.52 1.20 -21.20
N VAL A 204 17.18 0.40 -20.35
CA VAL A 204 17.25 0.62 -18.91
C VAL A 204 18.68 0.79 -18.43
N ARG A 205 18.89 1.73 -17.51
CA ARG A 205 20.17 1.96 -16.84
C ARG A 205 20.12 1.32 -15.45
N LEU A 206 21.17 0.56 -15.12
CA LEU A 206 21.47 0.10 -13.76
C LEU A 206 22.78 0.71 -13.27
N SER A 207 22.93 0.83 -11.96
CA SER A 207 24.21 1.26 -11.36
C SER A 207 25.30 0.23 -11.66
N ARG A 208 26.42 0.71 -12.20
CA ARG A 208 27.59 -0.11 -12.55
C ARG A 208 28.55 -0.25 -11.37
N ASP A 209 28.39 0.56 -10.34
CA ASP A 209 29.31 0.55 -9.22
C ASP A 209 29.04 -0.68 -8.35
N PRO A 210 30.09 -1.40 -7.92
CA PRO A 210 29.95 -2.48 -6.96
C PRO A 210 29.35 -1.90 -5.67
N ASN A 211 28.36 -2.60 -5.12
CA ASN A 211 27.66 -2.14 -3.93
C ASN A 211 27.76 -3.19 -2.81
N LEU A 212 28.54 -2.87 -1.79
CA LEU A 212 28.80 -3.75 -0.64
C LEU A 212 27.51 -4.07 0.15
N LEU A 213 26.52 -3.17 0.14
CA LEU A 213 25.20 -3.45 0.73
C LEU A 213 24.51 -4.63 0.05
N LEU A 214 24.76 -4.83 -1.25
CA LEU A 214 24.10 -5.85 -2.06
C LEU A 214 24.92 -7.14 -2.20
N HIS A 215 26.22 -7.09 -1.91
CA HIS A 215 27.09 -8.25 -2.02
C HIS A 215 26.59 -9.40 -1.12
N GLY A 216 26.27 -10.55 -1.73
CA GLY A 216 25.76 -11.72 -1.02
C GLY A 216 24.42 -11.48 -0.29
N LEU A 217 23.64 -10.47 -0.67
CA LEU A 217 22.30 -10.22 -0.13
C LEU A 217 21.43 -11.47 -0.29
N GLY A 218 20.75 -11.89 0.78
CA GLY A 218 19.90 -13.08 0.76
C GLY A 218 20.61 -14.42 1.01
N LYS A 219 21.96 -14.47 1.03
CA LYS A 219 22.71 -15.75 1.03
C LYS A 219 23.13 -16.26 2.41
N ASN A 220 23.43 -15.36 3.36
CA ASN A 220 23.94 -15.72 4.70
C ASN A 220 23.15 -14.97 5.77
N ILE A 221 21.86 -15.29 5.87
CA ILE A 221 20.93 -14.54 6.72
C ILE A 221 20.97 -15.08 8.13
N ASP A 222 21.14 -14.18 9.09
CA ASP A 222 20.93 -14.47 10.51
C ASP A 222 19.43 -14.62 10.75
N MET A 223 18.96 -15.87 10.70
CA MET A 223 17.55 -16.21 10.85
C MET A 223 17.02 -15.84 12.25
N GLU A 224 17.82 -16.01 13.30
CA GLU A 224 17.41 -15.70 14.66
C GLU A 224 17.14 -14.20 14.83
N THR A 225 18.06 -13.37 14.35
CA THR A 225 17.92 -11.91 14.37
C THR A 225 16.76 -11.46 13.47
N THR A 226 16.63 -12.08 12.29
CA THR A 226 15.55 -11.77 11.33
C THR A 226 14.17 -12.07 11.91
N GLU A 227 13.98 -13.23 12.55
CA GLU A 227 12.70 -13.63 13.14
C GLU A 227 12.27 -12.72 14.29
N LYS A 228 13.23 -12.20 15.07
CA LYS A 228 12.95 -11.22 16.13
C LYS A 228 12.60 -9.83 15.58
N LEU A 229 13.09 -9.47 14.39
CA LEU A 229 12.83 -8.20 13.74
C LEU A 229 11.50 -8.21 12.95
N PHE A 230 11.17 -9.31 12.28
CA PHE A 230 10.00 -9.44 11.41
C PHE A 230 8.81 -10.05 12.17
N VAL A 231 8.26 -9.29 13.11
CA VAL A 231 7.14 -9.68 13.98
C VAL A 231 5.83 -8.97 13.60
N ARG A 232 4.71 -9.43 14.16
CA ARG A 232 3.38 -8.83 13.95
C ARG A 232 3.15 -7.58 14.79
N ASP A 233 4.06 -6.61 14.69
CA ASP A 233 4.01 -5.36 15.43
C ASP A 233 4.83 -4.30 14.69
N THR A 234 4.87 -3.10 15.25
CA THR A 234 5.77 -2.03 14.82
C THR A 234 7.09 -2.15 15.57
N VAL A 235 8.18 -2.29 14.82
CA VAL A 235 9.53 -2.37 15.35
C VAL A 235 10.30 -1.12 14.98
N HIS A 236 10.87 -0.45 15.98
CA HIS A 236 11.86 0.60 15.78
C HIS A 236 13.26 -0.01 15.77
N LEU A 237 13.87 -0.11 14.59
CA LEU A 237 15.24 -0.55 14.42
C LEU A 237 16.20 0.61 14.72
N PHE A 238 16.59 0.72 15.99
CA PHE A 238 17.39 1.82 16.53
C PHE A 238 18.86 1.43 16.66
N ASN A 239 19.73 2.03 15.85
CA ASN A 239 21.19 1.93 15.99
C ASN A 239 21.89 3.06 15.23
N THR A 240 23.19 3.24 15.47
CA THR A 240 24.07 4.21 14.81
C THR A 240 24.18 3.98 13.30
N SER A 241 24.64 5.00 12.55
CA SER A 241 24.87 4.87 11.11
C SER A 241 25.96 3.83 10.82
N GLY A 242 25.79 3.03 9.77
CA GLY A 242 26.76 2.02 9.35
C GLY A 242 26.81 0.74 10.20
N SER A 243 25.91 0.60 11.19
CA SER A 243 25.75 -0.60 12.03
C SER A 243 25.09 -1.80 11.32
N GLY A 244 24.67 -1.64 10.06
CA GLY A 244 24.06 -2.73 9.29
C GLY A 244 22.53 -2.76 9.28
N LYS A 245 21.84 -1.75 9.82
CA LYS A 245 20.36 -1.66 9.84
C LYS A 245 19.71 -1.95 8.49
N THR A 246 20.05 -1.18 7.46
CA THR A 246 19.56 -1.37 6.09
C THR A 246 19.89 -2.77 5.58
N ARG A 247 21.09 -3.30 5.85
CA ARG A 247 21.44 -4.64 5.41
C ARG A 247 20.53 -5.70 6.05
N LEU A 248 20.32 -5.60 7.35
CA LEU A 248 19.49 -6.52 8.12
C LEU A 248 18.03 -6.49 7.65
N THR A 249 17.45 -5.31 7.39
CA THR A 249 16.07 -5.22 6.89
C THR A 249 15.93 -5.81 5.49
N LEU A 250 16.90 -5.59 4.61
CA LEU A 250 16.90 -6.15 3.26
C LEU A 250 17.10 -7.67 3.25
N ASP A 251 18.00 -8.20 4.08
CA ASP A 251 18.15 -9.64 4.26
C ASP A 251 16.83 -10.24 4.80
N GLY A 252 16.22 -9.60 5.80
CA GLY A 252 14.94 -10.05 6.32
C GLY A 252 13.80 -10.04 5.28
N LEU A 253 13.79 -9.08 4.35
CA LEU A 253 12.88 -9.06 3.20
C LEU A 253 13.23 -10.10 2.11
N CYS A 254 14.45 -10.65 2.10
CA CYS A 254 14.74 -11.83 1.26
C CYS A 254 14.07 -13.09 1.83
N HIS A 255 13.79 -13.13 3.14
CA HIS A 255 13.05 -14.21 3.80
C HIS A 255 11.57 -13.93 3.99
N ASN A 256 11.14 -12.68 3.92
CA ASN A 256 9.76 -12.26 4.10
C ASN A 256 9.32 -11.39 2.94
N TRP A 257 8.14 -11.67 2.37
CA TRP A 257 7.59 -10.75 1.38
C TRP A 257 7.25 -9.40 2.03
N GLY A 258 7.53 -8.31 1.33
CA GLY A 258 7.22 -6.98 1.84
C GLY A 258 7.67 -5.85 0.93
N PHE A 259 7.32 -4.64 1.33
CA PHE A 259 7.73 -3.41 0.65
C PHE A 259 8.87 -2.72 1.40
N TYR A 260 9.84 -2.23 0.64
CA TYR A 260 10.92 -1.39 1.14
C TYR A 260 10.75 0.03 0.60
N PHE A 261 10.48 0.96 1.51
CA PHE A 261 10.47 2.39 1.25
C PHE A 261 11.72 3.01 1.85
N SER A 262 12.47 3.71 1.03
CA SER A 262 13.54 4.58 1.51
C SER A 262 13.05 6.01 1.49
N CYS A 263 13.10 6.67 2.64
CA CYS A 263 12.74 8.08 2.75
C CYS A 263 13.86 9.01 2.28
N GLN A 264 15.02 8.46 1.91
CA GLN A 264 16.15 9.21 1.35
C GLN A 264 16.77 8.48 0.16
N ARG A 265 16.56 9.03 -1.04
CA ARG A 265 17.25 8.55 -2.23
C ARG A 265 18.61 9.24 -2.39
N LYS A 266 19.62 8.44 -2.72
CA LYS A 266 20.93 8.89 -3.18
C LYS A 266 21.14 8.39 -4.61
N LEU A 267 21.19 9.32 -5.55
CA LEU A 267 21.41 9.02 -6.97
C LEU A 267 22.63 8.09 -7.17
N ASP A 268 22.50 7.18 -8.13
CA ASP A 268 23.51 6.17 -8.49
C ASP A 268 23.92 5.18 -7.37
N SER A 269 23.25 5.20 -6.21
CA SER A 269 23.46 4.25 -5.11
C SER A 269 22.29 3.28 -4.91
N ALA A 270 22.54 2.13 -4.29
CA ALA A 270 21.51 1.16 -3.89
C ALA A 270 20.73 1.66 -2.65
N SER A 271 20.02 2.77 -2.82
CA SER A 271 19.30 3.47 -1.74
C SER A 271 17.79 3.31 -1.81
N GLY A 272 17.24 2.65 -2.84
CA GLY A 272 15.80 2.53 -3.07
C GLY A 272 15.28 3.40 -4.21
N SER A 273 13.99 3.26 -4.48
CA SER A 273 13.24 4.11 -5.41
C SER A 273 13.14 5.56 -4.92
N GLY A 274 12.95 6.49 -5.86
CA GLY A 274 12.62 7.88 -5.58
C GLY A 274 11.12 8.15 -5.41
N ASP A 275 10.29 7.12 -5.35
CA ASP A 275 8.83 7.25 -5.32
C ASP A 275 8.28 7.92 -4.05
N PHE A 276 8.95 7.78 -2.89
CA PHE A 276 8.59 8.53 -1.69
C PHE A 276 8.89 10.03 -1.85
N GLU A 277 10.05 10.39 -2.40
CA GLU A 277 10.40 11.80 -2.68
C GLU A 277 9.41 12.41 -3.68
N GLU A 278 9.08 11.66 -4.73
CA GLU A 278 8.05 12.03 -5.69
C GLU A 278 6.69 12.20 -5.00
N ALA A 279 6.26 11.27 -4.14
CA ALA A 279 5.01 11.39 -3.38
C ALA A 279 4.97 12.70 -2.56
N ILE A 280 6.04 13.02 -1.83
CA ILE A 280 6.13 14.27 -1.05
C ILE A 280 6.06 15.50 -1.96
N ARG A 281 6.66 15.45 -3.16
CA ARG A 281 6.52 16.51 -4.17
C ARG A 281 5.07 16.64 -4.64
N VAL A 282 4.41 15.53 -4.98
CA VAL A 282 3.00 15.53 -5.40
C VAL A 282 2.10 16.10 -4.31
N ILE A 283 2.29 15.72 -3.04
CA ILE A 283 1.51 16.25 -1.91
C ILE A 283 1.56 17.78 -1.90
N LYS A 284 2.76 18.38 -2.03
CA LYS A 284 2.95 19.84 -2.02
C LYS A 284 2.35 20.53 -3.25
N ASP A 285 2.28 19.83 -4.37
CA ASP A 285 1.77 20.35 -5.65
C ASP A 285 0.22 20.24 -5.76
N LEU A 286 -0.43 19.50 -4.87
CA LEU A 286 -1.89 19.38 -4.86
C LEU A 286 -2.55 20.72 -4.51
N SER A 287 -3.58 21.11 -5.26
CA SER A 287 -4.35 22.33 -4.98
C SER A 287 -5.07 22.30 -3.63
N THR A 288 -5.27 21.10 -3.06
CA THR A 288 -5.85 20.88 -1.74
C THR A 288 -4.84 20.99 -0.61
N TRP A 289 -3.55 21.10 -0.91
CA TRP A 289 -2.49 21.27 0.09
C TRP A 289 -2.55 22.65 0.73
N ASN A 290 -2.43 22.69 2.05
CA ASN A 290 -2.55 23.91 2.83
C ASN A 290 -1.39 24.08 3.82
N TRP A 291 -0.58 25.12 3.63
CA TRP A 291 0.57 25.43 4.48
C TRP A 291 0.21 26.03 5.86
N GLY A 292 -1.08 26.16 6.20
CA GLY A 292 -1.51 26.67 7.51
C GLY A 292 -1.59 25.58 8.59
N THR A 293 -1.56 25.99 9.86
CA THR A 293 -1.47 25.09 11.03
C THR A 293 -2.80 24.87 11.77
N GLY A 294 -3.91 25.35 11.23
CA GLY A 294 -5.23 25.20 11.85
C GLY A 294 -5.78 23.76 11.73
N PRO A 295 -6.57 23.24 12.69
CA PRO A 295 -7.04 21.85 12.69
C PRO A 295 -7.75 21.40 11.40
N GLU A 296 -8.60 22.26 10.82
CA GLU A 296 -9.28 21.98 9.55
C GLU A 296 -8.28 21.78 8.39
N ARG A 297 -7.20 22.56 8.39
CA ARG A 297 -6.16 22.52 7.36
C ARG A 297 -5.29 21.28 7.50
N LEU A 298 -5.00 20.88 8.74
CA LEU A 298 -4.32 19.62 9.02
C LEU A 298 -5.14 18.44 8.47
N CYS A 299 -6.47 18.42 8.68
CA CYS A 299 -7.33 17.39 8.10
C CYS A 299 -7.35 17.39 6.56
N GLN A 300 -7.33 18.57 5.92
CA GLN A 300 -7.21 18.69 4.47
C GLN A 300 -5.88 18.11 3.97
N ASN A 301 -4.78 18.42 4.65
CA ASN A 301 -3.45 17.89 4.34
C ASN A 301 -3.40 16.36 4.49
N ALA A 302 -4.00 15.80 5.55
CA ALA A 302 -4.11 14.36 5.73
C ALA A 302 -4.86 13.70 4.55
N THR A 303 -5.98 14.29 4.12
CA THR A 303 -6.74 13.78 2.94
C THR A 303 -5.90 13.84 1.65
N ALA A 304 -5.10 14.90 1.48
CA ALA A 304 -4.18 15.02 0.35
C ALA A 304 -3.08 13.96 0.40
N ALA A 305 -2.51 13.71 1.57
CA ALA A 305 -1.49 12.70 1.79
C ALA A 305 -2.03 11.28 1.63
N ASP A 306 -3.21 10.96 2.17
CA ASP A 306 -3.91 9.68 1.98
C ASP A 306 -4.02 9.32 0.50
N ARG A 307 -4.46 10.29 -0.32
CA ARG A 307 -4.56 10.10 -1.78
C ARG A 307 -3.21 9.76 -2.39
N VAL A 308 -2.15 10.47 -2.02
CA VAL A 308 -0.82 10.27 -2.61
C VAL A 308 -0.15 9.00 -2.10
N PHE A 309 -0.32 8.65 -0.83
CA PHE A 309 0.14 7.37 -0.30
C PHE A 309 -0.64 6.19 -0.88
N ALA A 310 -1.91 6.39 -1.28
CA ALA A 310 -2.62 5.43 -2.11
C ALA A 310 -2.00 5.27 -3.50
N MET A 311 -1.56 6.36 -4.15
CA MET A 311 -0.80 6.26 -5.41
C MET A 311 0.49 5.46 -5.22
N LEU A 312 1.25 5.77 -4.16
CA LEU A 312 2.50 5.11 -3.80
C LEU A 312 2.31 3.60 -3.61
N LEU A 313 1.35 3.20 -2.77
CA LEU A 313 1.09 1.79 -2.49
C LEU A 313 0.49 1.06 -3.70
N CYS A 314 -0.41 1.71 -4.45
CA CYS A 314 -0.98 1.16 -5.68
C CYS A 314 0.11 0.85 -6.71
N ALA A 315 1.06 1.77 -6.92
CA ALA A 315 2.19 1.55 -7.81
C ALA A 315 3.05 0.35 -7.39
N ARG A 316 3.34 0.22 -6.09
CA ARG A 316 4.12 -0.91 -5.54
C ARG A 316 3.39 -2.24 -5.71
N ILE A 317 2.09 -2.30 -5.44
CA ILE A 317 1.26 -3.49 -5.64
C ILE A 317 1.14 -3.85 -7.12
N PHE A 318 0.97 -2.85 -7.99
CA PHE A 318 0.93 -3.07 -9.44
C PHE A 318 2.23 -3.70 -9.94
N VAL A 319 3.39 -3.11 -9.61
CA VAL A 319 4.69 -3.64 -10.05
C VAL A 319 4.95 -5.02 -9.43
N LEU A 320 4.54 -5.26 -8.17
CA LEU A 320 4.61 -6.59 -7.55
C LEU A 320 3.76 -7.61 -8.34
N LYS A 321 2.53 -7.28 -8.71
CA LYS A 321 1.67 -8.15 -9.53
C LYS A 321 2.37 -8.52 -10.84
N GLN A 322 2.88 -7.51 -11.57
CA GLN A 322 3.63 -7.72 -12.82
C GLN A 322 4.86 -8.62 -12.61
N PHE A 323 5.56 -8.46 -11.49
CA PHE A 323 6.74 -9.27 -11.17
C PHE A 323 6.36 -10.72 -10.93
N LEU A 324 5.33 -10.96 -10.12
CA LEU A 324 4.84 -12.29 -9.76
C LEU A 324 4.33 -13.05 -11.00
N ASP A 325 3.66 -12.36 -11.93
CA ASP A 325 3.19 -12.93 -13.21
C ASP A 325 4.35 -13.40 -14.11
N CYS A 326 5.57 -12.88 -13.90
CA CYS A 326 6.76 -13.23 -14.68
C CYS A 326 7.61 -14.36 -14.05
N ILE A 327 7.28 -14.83 -12.84
CA ILE A 327 8.06 -15.85 -12.16
C ILE A 327 7.82 -17.22 -12.83
N PRO A 328 8.87 -17.96 -13.21
CA PRO A 328 8.72 -19.28 -13.82
C PRO A 328 8.19 -20.32 -12.83
N HIS A 329 7.54 -21.36 -13.36
CA HIS A 329 7.14 -22.54 -12.60
C HIS A 329 8.10 -23.72 -12.88
N PRO A 330 8.56 -24.47 -11.85
CA PRO A 330 8.28 -24.30 -10.42
C PRO A 330 8.98 -23.07 -9.81
N VAL A 331 8.40 -22.51 -8.74
CA VAL A 331 8.88 -21.26 -8.12
C VAL A 331 9.92 -21.56 -7.06
N ASP A 332 11.13 -21.01 -7.21
CA ASP A 332 12.06 -20.81 -6.09
C ASP A 332 11.66 -19.52 -5.35
N VAL A 333 10.96 -19.69 -4.22
CA VAL A 333 10.38 -18.58 -3.44
C VAL A 333 11.47 -17.68 -2.85
N LEU A 334 12.60 -18.24 -2.42
CA LEU A 334 13.69 -17.47 -1.82
C LEU A 334 14.39 -16.62 -2.90
N ALA A 335 14.67 -17.22 -4.07
CA ALA A 335 15.20 -16.46 -5.20
C ALA A 335 14.23 -15.36 -5.66
N ALA A 336 12.92 -15.66 -5.72
CA ALA A 336 11.89 -14.69 -6.08
C ALA A 336 11.84 -13.50 -5.10
N ARG A 337 11.81 -13.75 -3.78
CA ARG A 337 11.85 -12.70 -2.75
C ARG A 337 13.09 -11.85 -2.85
N ARG A 338 14.26 -12.49 -3.01
CA ARG A 338 15.54 -11.80 -3.19
C ARG A 338 15.53 -10.89 -4.43
N ARG A 339 15.04 -11.37 -5.56
CA ARG A 339 14.89 -10.58 -6.81
C ARG A 339 13.91 -9.42 -6.64
N TRP A 340 12.82 -9.64 -5.92
CA TRP A 340 11.89 -8.57 -5.54
C TRP A 340 12.57 -7.49 -4.69
N VAL A 341 13.39 -7.88 -3.71
CA VAL A 341 14.19 -6.94 -2.92
C VAL A 341 15.14 -6.13 -3.80
N PHE A 342 15.85 -6.77 -4.74
CA PHE A 342 16.71 -6.06 -5.69
C PHE A 342 15.96 -5.02 -6.52
N LEU A 343 14.75 -5.35 -7.00
CA LEU A 343 13.93 -4.40 -7.74
C LEU A 343 13.62 -3.15 -6.91
N GLN A 344 13.39 -3.29 -5.61
CA GLN A 344 13.03 -2.17 -4.74
C GLN A 344 14.23 -1.29 -4.36
N ILE A 345 15.42 -1.88 -4.17
CA ILE A 345 16.63 -1.14 -3.77
C ILE A 345 17.34 -0.51 -4.97
N MET A 346 17.33 -1.20 -6.11
CA MET A 346 17.93 -0.77 -7.37
C MET A 346 16.90 -0.86 -8.50
N PRO A 347 15.84 -0.04 -8.45
CA PRO A 347 14.84 -0.06 -9.50
C PRO A 347 15.45 0.45 -10.83
N PRO A 348 15.06 -0.15 -11.97
CA PRO A 348 15.57 0.27 -13.27
C PRO A 348 15.10 1.70 -13.58
N CYS A 349 16.00 2.51 -14.12
CA CYS A 349 15.68 3.83 -14.67
C CYS A 349 15.75 3.79 -16.20
N LEU A 350 15.02 4.64 -16.90
CA LEU A 350 15.14 4.76 -18.36
C LEU A 350 16.48 5.42 -18.74
N GLU A 351 17.10 4.97 -19.84
CA GLU A 351 18.37 5.55 -20.31
C GLU A 351 18.25 7.02 -20.75
N ILE A 352 17.05 7.48 -21.12
CA ILE A 352 16.80 8.81 -21.68
C ILE A 352 16.62 9.83 -20.55
N HIS A 353 17.66 10.59 -20.18
CA HIS A 353 17.71 11.83 -19.35
C HIS A 353 16.86 11.93 -18.06
N THR A 354 16.05 10.95 -17.71
CA THR A 354 15.18 10.94 -16.54
C THR A 354 15.81 10.06 -15.49
N THR A 355 15.92 10.56 -14.27
CA THR A 355 16.34 9.78 -13.10
C THR A 355 15.18 8.97 -12.51
N ASN A 356 14.00 8.98 -13.15
CA ASN A 356 12.83 8.27 -12.68
C ASN A 356 13.01 6.78 -12.87
N ASP A 357 12.70 6.05 -11.81
CA ASP A 357 12.65 4.61 -11.85
C ASP A 357 11.23 4.09 -12.09
N VAL A 358 11.10 2.79 -12.30
CA VAL A 358 9.81 2.13 -12.60
C VAL A 358 8.68 2.51 -11.63
N PHE A 359 8.96 2.66 -10.33
CA PHE A 359 7.91 2.98 -9.36
C PHE A 359 7.50 4.45 -9.48
N VAL A 360 8.46 5.36 -9.67
CA VAL A 360 8.18 6.80 -9.92
C VAL A 360 7.30 6.98 -11.15
N GLU A 361 7.61 6.29 -12.26
CA GLU A 361 6.82 6.38 -13.50
C GLU A 361 5.38 5.89 -13.29
N VAL A 362 5.19 4.78 -12.56
CA VAL A 362 3.85 4.27 -12.26
C VAL A 362 3.09 5.21 -11.31
N VAL A 363 3.73 5.75 -10.27
CA VAL A 363 3.11 6.76 -9.39
C VAL A 363 2.62 7.96 -10.19
N ARG A 364 3.42 8.49 -11.12
CA ARG A 364 3.03 9.62 -11.97
C ARG A 364 1.83 9.28 -12.85
N SER A 365 1.73 8.05 -13.35
CA SER A 365 0.59 7.63 -14.16
C SER A 365 -0.75 7.68 -13.40
N LEU A 366 -0.72 7.72 -12.07
CA LEU A 366 -1.88 7.74 -11.18
C LEU A 366 -2.37 9.15 -10.80
N HIS A 367 -1.71 10.22 -11.27
CA HIS A 367 -2.06 11.60 -10.88
C HIS A 367 -3.52 11.99 -11.15
N ALA A 368 -4.10 11.49 -12.25
CA ALA A 368 -5.48 11.77 -12.64
C ALA A 368 -6.49 10.77 -12.05
N THR A 369 -6.01 9.75 -11.34
CA THR A 369 -6.83 8.68 -10.77
C THR A 369 -7.45 9.13 -9.45
N HIS A 370 -8.69 8.67 -9.22
CA HIS A 370 -9.41 8.90 -7.99
C HIS A 370 -8.93 7.97 -6.86
N SER A 371 -9.00 8.44 -5.62
CA SER A 371 -8.57 7.67 -4.43
C SER A 371 -9.27 6.32 -4.33
N TRP A 372 -10.59 6.29 -4.53
CA TRP A 372 -11.38 5.05 -4.42
C TRP A 372 -10.99 3.99 -5.46
N GLU A 373 -10.60 4.38 -6.69
CA GLU A 373 -10.11 3.44 -7.71
C GLU A 373 -8.82 2.76 -7.25
N MET A 374 -7.90 3.55 -6.69
CA MET A 374 -6.64 3.04 -6.16
C MET A 374 -6.89 2.11 -4.96
N GLN A 375 -7.77 2.50 -4.04
CA GLN A 375 -8.12 1.65 -2.89
C GLN A 375 -8.79 0.33 -3.31
N ALA A 376 -9.67 0.37 -4.31
CA ALA A 376 -10.31 -0.82 -4.86
C ALA A 376 -9.27 -1.74 -5.52
N TYR A 377 -8.33 -1.20 -6.29
CA TYR A 377 -7.24 -1.97 -6.89
C TYR A 377 -6.30 -2.58 -5.85
N ILE A 378 -5.89 -1.80 -4.85
CA ILE A 378 -5.06 -2.26 -3.73
C ILE A 378 -5.75 -3.44 -3.01
N SER A 379 -7.03 -3.29 -2.67
CA SER A 379 -7.81 -4.29 -1.94
C SER A 379 -8.03 -5.56 -2.76
N SER A 380 -8.48 -5.43 -4.00
CA SER A 380 -8.73 -6.57 -4.89
C SER A 380 -7.46 -7.34 -5.21
N THR A 381 -6.38 -6.65 -5.58
CA THR A 381 -5.10 -7.28 -5.92
C THR A 381 -4.47 -7.97 -4.71
N THR A 382 -4.56 -7.38 -3.53
CA THR A 382 -4.04 -8.01 -2.30
C THR A 382 -4.88 -9.23 -1.91
N LEU A 383 -6.20 -9.19 -2.11
CA LEU A 383 -7.06 -10.35 -1.92
C LEU A 383 -6.75 -11.46 -2.94
N GLU A 384 -6.49 -11.12 -4.19
CA GLU A 384 -5.98 -12.05 -5.20
C GLU A 384 -4.68 -12.70 -4.72
N PHE A 385 -3.72 -11.93 -4.20
CA PHE A 385 -2.49 -12.47 -3.63
C PHE A 385 -2.71 -13.42 -2.46
N ALA A 386 -3.72 -13.15 -1.62
CA ALA A 386 -4.05 -14.02 -0.50
C ALA A 386 -4.72 -15.34 -0.94
N ASN A 387 -5.48 -15.30 -2.03
CA ASN A 387 -6.26 -16.42 -2.57
C ASN A 387 -5.47 -17.28 -3.56
N GLU A 388 -4.51 -16.71 -4.29
CA GLU A 388 -3.70 -17.43 -5.26
C GLU A 388 -2.49 -18.13 -4.62
N LYS A 389 -2.30 -19.42 -4.97
CA LYS A 389 -1.09 -20.26 -4.83
C LYS A 389 -0.50 -20.51 -3.42
N GLU A 390 0.13 -21.67 -3.30
CA GLU A 390 0.88 -22.19 -2.13
C GLU A 390 2.15 -21.38 -1.78
N HIS A 391 2.52 -20.40 -2.61
CA HIS A 391 3.82 -19.71 -2.58
C HIS A 391 3.73 -18.19 -2.44
N PHE A 392 2.52 -17.64 -2.33
CA PHE A 392 2.26 -16.20 -2.31
C PHE A 392 2.35 -15.58 -0.90
N PRO A 393 2.56 -14.25 -0.82
CA PRO A 393 2.57 -13.51 0.43
C PRO A 393 1.20 -13.50 1.13
N ARG A 394 0.98 -14.43 2.07
CA ARG A 394 -0.11 -14.30 3.05
C ARG A 394 0.14 -13.19 4.08
N ARG A 395 1.38 -12.73 4.18
CA ARG A 395 1.85 -11.74 5.15
C ARG A 395 2.86 -10.85 4.44
N LEU A 396 2.51 -9.57 4.28
CA LEU A 396 3.41 -8.56 3.75
C LEU A 396 3.98 -7.76 4.91
N PHE A 397 5.28 -7.51 4.90
CA PHE A 397 5.91 -6.55 5.81
C PHE A 397 6.11 -5.22 5.10
N ILE A 398 6.27 -4.15 5.87
CA ILE A 398 6.72 -2.86 5.36
C ILE A 398 7.97 -2.41 6.12
N VAL A 399 8.98 -1.99 5.38
CA VAL A 399 10.20 -1.37 5.91
C VAL A 399 10.19 0.09 5.48
N ILE A 400 10.25 1.00 6.45
CA ILE A 400 10.43 2.44 6.24
C ILE A 400 11.85 2.77 6.70
N ASP A 401 12.80 2.80 5.76
CA ASP A 401 14.21 3.09 6.02
C ASP A 401 14.54 4.57 5.83
N GLU A 402 15.61 5.01 6.49
CA GLU A 402 16.01 6.43 6.60
C GLU A 402 14.83 7.32 7.07
N ALA A 403 13.98 6.78 7.94
CA ALA A 403 12.72 7.39 8.40
C ALA A 403 12.90 8.74 9.10
N GLN A 404 14.10 9.09 9.55
CA GLN A 404 14.39 10.44 10.05
C GLN A 404 14.16 11.52 8.99
N GLU A 405 14.28 11.21 7.71
CA GLU A 405 13.96 12.16 6.65
C GLU A 405 12.45 12.37 6.55
N ALA A 406 11.65 11.30 6.58
CA ALA A 406 10.18 11.42 6.64
C ALA A 406 9.70 12.16 7.91
N ALA A 407 10.41 12.00 9.04
CA ALA A 407 10.09 12.71 10.27
C ALA A 407 10.32 14.23 10.17
N ARG A 408 11.25 14.68 9.32
CA ARG A 408 11.53 16.11 9.08
C ARG A 408 10.67 16.70 7.96
N LEU A 409 10.24 15.88 7.02
CA LEU A 409 9.42 16.33 5.90
C LEU A 409 8.00 16.64 6.36
N LEU A 410 7.50 17.79 5.90
CA LEU A 410 6.15 18.26 6.19
C LEU A 410 5.87 18.25 7.71
N GLU A 411 6.85 18.67 8.48
CA GLU A 411 6.73 18.78 9.94
C GLU A 411 5.53 19.66 10.30
N ASN A 412 4.78 19.25 11.32
CA ASN A 412 3.59 19.96 11.81
C ASN A 412 2.50 20.20 10.74
N SER A 413 2.44 19.37 9.69
CA SER A 413 1.51 19.55 8.58
C SER A 413 0.31 18.61 8.62
N PHE A 414 0.30 17.61 9.52
CA PHE A 414 -0.76 16.62 9.67
C PHE A 414 -1.35 16.61 11.07
N PRO A 415 -2.60 16.18 11.27
CA PRO A 415 -3.22 16.13 12.60
C PRO A 415 -2.92 14.78 13.25
N SER A 416 -2.56 14.80 14.53
CA SER A 416 -2.61 13.60 15.35
C SER A 416 -4.06 13.20 15.60
N THR A 417 -4.29 11.94 15.93
CA THR A 417 -5.65 11.51 16.34
C THR A 417 -5.98 11.82 17.80
N ASN A 418 -5.16 12.63 18.49
CA ASN A 418 -5.44 13.08 19.86
C ASN A 418 -6.57 14.12 19.87
N THR A 419 -7.14 14.37 21.04
CA THR A 419 -8.11 15.45 21.24
C THR A 419 -7.60 16.35 22.36
N PRO A 420 -7.14 17.59 22.07
CA PRO A 420 -7.12 18.23 20.75
C PRO A 420 -6.07 17.61 19.77
N PRO A 421 -6.26 17.73 18.45
CA PRO A 421 -5.28 17.27 17.47
C PRO A 421 -3.96 18.05 17.61
N GLU A 422 -2.85 17.34 17.62
CA GLU A 422 -1.50 17.90 17.65
C GLU A 422 -0.87 17.80 16.25
N PRO A 423 -0.06 18.77 15.81
CA PRO A 423 0.61 18.67 14.51
C PRO A 423 1.63 17.51 14.43
N ARG A 424 1.71 16.85 13.28
CA ARG A 424 2.55 15.66 13.00
C ARG A 424 3.29 15.79 11.66
N SER A 425 4.29 14.95 11.44
CA SER A 425 5.15 14.91 10.24
C SER A 425 4.70 13.88 9.19
N ALA A 426 5.34 13.86 8.02
CA ALA A 426 5.03 12.88 6.98
C ALA A 426 5.27 11.42 7.40
N LEU A 427 6.17 11.16 8.36
CA LEU A 427 6.35 9.81 8.91
C LEU A 427 5.08 9.29 9.59
N HIS A 428 4.42 10.14 10.36
CA HIS A 428 3.15 9.81 11.03
C HIS A 428 2.07 9.46 10.00
N GLU A 429 1.92 10.30 8.98
CA GLU A 429 0.89 10.13 7.96
C GLU A 429 1.14 8.91 7.09
N LEU A 430 2.40 8.64 6.71
CA LEU A 430 2.78 7.42 5.99
C LEU A 430 2.47 6.17 6.82
N TYR A 431 2.90 6.15 8.09
CA TYR A 431 2.61 5.06 9.01
C TYR A 431 1.10 4.86 9.14
N SER A 432 0.37 5.96 9.35
CA SER A 432 -1.08 5.96 9.49
C SER A 432 -1.80 5.34 8.31
N TYR A 433 -1.46 5.82 7.12
CA TYR A 433 -2.00 5.30 5.88
C TYR A 433 -1.75 3.79 5.78
N THR A 434 -0.50 3.35 5.95
CA THR A 434 -0.11 1.95 5.78
C THR A 434 -0.80 1.02 6.80
N GLU A 435 -0.86 1.39 8.08
CA GLU A 435 -1.60 0.67 9.11
C GLU A 435 -3.10 0.61 8.79
N SER A 436 -3.68 1.72 8.31
CA SER A 436 -5.10 1.80 8.00
C SER A 436 -5.54 0.84 6.89
N THR A 437 -4.61 0.42 6.01
CA THR A 437 -4.90 -0.54 4.93
C THR A 437 -5.14 -1.96 5.45
N GLY A 438 -4.56 -2.33 6.59
CA GLY A 438 -4.63 -3.68 7.14
C GLY A 438 -3.90 -4.76 6.29
N ILE A 439 -3.12 -4.34 5.29
CA ILE A 439 -2.41 -5.25 4.38
C ILE A 439 -1.12 -5.77 5.00
N PHE A 440 -0.51 -4.96 5.87
CA PHE A 440 0.78 -5.27 6.47
C PHE A 440 0.62 -6.09 7.74
N PHE A 441 1.43 -7.13 7.84
CA PHE A 441 1.55 -7.98 9.01
C PHE A 441 2.40 -7.30 10.09
N GLY A 442 3.42 -6.54 9.71
CA GLY A 442 4.28 -5.80 10.62
C GLY A 442 5.05 -4.69 9.91
N THR A 443 5.46 -3.70 10.70
CA THR A 443 6.08 -2.46 10.23
C THR A 443 7.45 -2.27 10.88
N ILE A 444 8.50 -2.10 10.09
CA ILE A 444 9.85 -1.84 10.59
C ILE A 444 10.23 -0.41 10.22
N ILE A 445 10.43 0.43 11.24
CA ILE A 445 10.87 1.81 11.09
C ILE A 445 12.37 1.85 11.43
N SER A 446 13.20 2.24 10.46
CA SER A 446 14.63 2.37 10.65
C SER A 446 15.12 3.76 10.26
N GLY A 447 16.07 4.28 11.03
CA GLY A 447 16.65 5.59 10.77
C GLY A 447 17.89 5.85 11.61
N THR A 448 18.67 6.84 11.20
CA THR A 448 19.84 7.32 11.96
C THR A 448 19.46 8.60 12.70
N GLY A 449 19.63 8.62 14.02
CA GLY A 449 19.25 9.78 14.84
C GLY A 449 17.75 9.96 15.00
N LEU A 450 16.97 8.92 14.68
CA LEU A 450 15.54 8.86 14.95
C LEU A 450 15.35 8.53 16.43
N SER A 451 14.84 9.48 17.22
CA SER A 451 14.65 9.26 18.66
C SER A 451 13.46 8.33 18.90
N LYS A 452 13.44 7.70 20.08
CA LYS A 452 12.30 6.86 20.49
C LYS A 452 11.00 7.68 20.49
N GLU A 453 11.07 8.91 20.98
CA GLU A 453 9.95 9.84 21.08
C GLU A 453 9.37 10.17 19.70
N ILE A 454 10.21 10.37 18.68
CA ILE A 454 9.72 10.64 17.31
C ILE A 454 8.95 9.43 16.75
N VAL A 455 9.44 8.20 17.00
CA VAL A 455 8.74 7.00 16.52
C VAL A 455 7.46 6.78 17.31
N GLU A 456 7.50 6.93 18.63
CA GLU A 456 6.30 6.88 19.45
C GLU A 456 5.28 7.92 18.99
N ASP A 457 5.70 9.16 18.73
CA ASP A 457 4.83 10.21 18.24
C ASP A 457 4.16 9.86 16.90
N ALA A 458 4.93 9.24 15.99
CA ALA A 458 4.43 8.74 14.73
C ALA A 458 3.42 7.58 14.91
N THR A 459 3.57 6.72 15.93
CA THR A 459 2.79 5.47 16.05
C THR A 459 1.64 5.50 17.07
N THR A 460 1.76 6.31 18.13
CA THR A 460 0.93 6.22 19.37
C THR A 460 -0.57 6.34 19.11
N SER A 461 -0.96 7.13 18.11
CA SER A 461 -2.37 7.44 17.87
C SER A 461 -3.17 6.30 17.22
N ILE A 462 -2.48 5.29 16.68
CA ILE A 462 -3.05 4.22 15.85
C ILE A 462 -2.95 2.87 16.55
N SER A 463 -1.80 2.60 17.19
CA SER A 463 -1.59 1.41 18.01
C SER A 463 -2.61 1.32 19.16
N ALA A 464 -3.04 2.46 19.71
CA ALA A 464 -4.09 2.54 20.73
C ALA A 464 -5.48 2.06 20.26
N LYS A 465 -5.74 1.99 18.95
CA LYS A 465 -7.06 1.62 18.39
C LYS A 465 -7.14 0.17 17.91
N ASN A 466 -6.01 -0.47 17.56
CA ASN A 466 -6.02 -1.70 16.76
C ASN A 466 -5.35 -2.96 17.36
N MET A 467 -4.64 -2.93 18.50
CA MET A 467 -3.99 -4.13 19.05
C MET A 467 -4.02 -4.20 20.59
N GLY A 468 -4.24 -5.39 21.13
CA GLY A 468 -4.45 -5.64 22.57
C GLY A 468 -3.20 -5.97 23.40
N THR A 469 -1.96 -5.82 22.89
CA THR A 469 -0.78 -6.34 23.62
C THR A 469 0.49 -5.49 23.66
N SER A 470 0.63 -4.38 22.92
CA SER A 470 1.69 -3.40 23.18
C SER A 470 1.29 -2.00 22.69
N TYR A 471 1.33 -1.02 23.59
CA TYR A 471 1.03 0.39 23.27
C TYR A 471 2.21 1.11 22.60
N HIS A 472 3.39 0.49 22.56
CA HIS A 472 4.65 1.11 22.13
C HIS A 472 5.38 0.24 21.09
N PRO A 473 6.09 0.88 20.13
CA PRO A 473 6.98 0.17 19.21
C PRO A 473 8.00 -0.68 19.94
N ILE A 474 8.25 -1.89 19.44
CA ILE A 474 9.33 -2.75 19.93
C ILE A 474 10.65 -2.11 19.56
N ILE A 475 11.48 -1.77 20.55
CA ILE A 475 12.81 -1.23 20.30
C ILE A 475 13.76 -2.39 19.99
N PHE A 476 14.33 -2.39 18.80
CA PHE A 476 15.28 -3.40 18.35
C PHE A 476 16.63 -2.74 18.05
N THR A 477 17.67 -3.17 18.77
CA THR A 477 19.05 -2.67 18.60
C THR A 477 20.03 -3.74 18.09
N GLY A 478 19.58 -4.99 17.97
CA GLY A 478 20.41 -6.15 17.64
C GLY A 478 20.77 -6.25 16.16
N THR A 479 21.48 -5.28 15.59
CA THR A 479 21.95 -5.34 14.19
C THR A 479 23.12 -6.29 13.95
N GLY A 480 23.54 -7.03 15.00
CA GLY A 480 24.82 -7.70 15.06
C GLY A 480 25.97 -6.74 15.38
N ILE A 481 27.02 -7.29 15.96
CA ILE A 481 28.34 -6.66 16.09
C ILE A 481 29.39 -7.70 15.69
N PHE A 482 30.56 -7.25 15.26
CA PHE A 482 31.73 -8.14 15.28
C PHE A 482 32.07 -8.39 16.75
N ILE A 483 31.62 -9.52 17.29
CA ILE A 483 31.81 -9.88 18.71
C ILE A 483 33.29 -10.17 18.97
N ASP A 484 34.00 -10.62 17.94
CA ASP A 484 35.39 -11.06 18.01
C ASP A 484 36.18 -10.62 16.76
N ALA A 485 37.50 -10.59 16.88
CA ALA A 485 38.40 -10.16 15.82
C ALA A 485 38.35 -11.09 14.58
N GLU A 486 38.06 -12.37 14.77
CA GLU A 486 38.01 -13.38 13.72
C GLU A 486 36.79 -13.17 12.83
N SER A 487 35.61 -12.89 13.40
CA SER A 487 34.40 -12.57 12.61
C SER A 487 34.55 -11.31 11.76
N GLN A 488 35.22 -10.27 12.27
CA GLN A 488 35.55 -9.09 11.48
C GLN A 488 36.59 -9.39 10.39
N ALA A 489 37.59 -10.21 10.69
CA ALA A 489 38.58 -10.63 9.71
C ALA A 489 37.96 -11.46 8.58
N ASN A 490 37.11 -12.42 8.92
CA ASN A 490 36.35 -13.21 7.98
C ASN A 490 35.42 -12.35 7.11
N TYR A 491 34.91 -11.25 7.64
CA TYR A 491 34.13 -10.28 6.85
C TYR A 491 35.03 -9.51 5.87
N VAL A 492 36.16 -8.96 6.31
CA VAL A 492 37.11 -8.23 5.46
C VAL A 492 37.66 -9.13 4.35
N ASN A 493 38.00 -10.37 4.68
CA ASN A 493 38.57 -11.34 3.74
C ASN A 493 37.62 -11.75 2.61
N ARG A 494 36.32 -11.42 2.70
CA ARG A 494 35.37 -11.57 1.59
C ARG A 494 35.60 -10.56 0.47
N PHE A 495 36.23 -9.43 0.79
CA PHE A 495 36.40 -8.29 -0.12
C PHE A 495 37.87 -8.03 -0.46
N LEU A 496 38.77 -8.31 0.48
CA LEU A 496 40.20 -8.11 0.33
C LEU A 496 40.93 -9.45 0.54
N SER A 497 41.79 -9.83 -0.40
CA SER A 497 42.69 -10.97 -0.21
C SER A 497 43.89 -10.53 0.62
N LEU A 498 43.76 -10.59 1.95
CA LEU A 498 44.83 -10.26 2.89
C LEU A 498 45.64 -11.50 3.24
N SER A 499 46.97 -11.38 3.23
CA SER A 499 47.87 -12.49 3.57
C SER A 499 48.26 -12.48 5.04
N ASP A 500 48.11 -13.62 5.71
CA ASP A 500 48.59 -13.82 7.08
C ASP A 500 50.11 -13.80 7.20
N THR A 501 50.85 -13.84 6.09
CA THR A 501 52.32 -13.74 6.10
C THR A 501 52.84 -12.33 5.83
N ASN A 502 51.97 -11.42 5.36
CA ASN A 502 52.34 -10.05 5.04
C ASN A 502 52.10 -9.13 6.24
N VAL A 503 53.17 -8.56 6.78
CA VAL A 503 53.12 -7.65 7.93
C VAL A 503 52.24 -6.41 7.68
N SER A 504 52.19 -5.93 6.44
CA SER A 504 51.33 -4.79 6.07
C SER A 504 49.84 -5.17 6.13
N ASP A 505 49.48 -6.35 5.64
CA ASP A 505 48.10 -6.85 5.62
C ASP A 505 47.60 -7.11 7.05
N GLN A 506 48.44 -7.74 7.88
CA GLN A 506 48.15 -7.93 9.30
C GLN A 506 47.93 -6.60 10.03
N ARG A 507 48.78 -5.59 9.76
CA ARG A 507 48.64 -4.25 10.37
C ARG A 507 47.37 -3.55 9.90
N LEU A 508 46.99 -3.70 8.63
CA LEU A 508 45.74 -3.16 8.11
C LEU A 508 44.55 -3.81 8.82
N LEU A 509 44.54 -5.14 8.92
CA LEU A 509 43.47 -5.89 9.58
C LEU A 509 43.33 -5.49 11.06
N GLN A 510 44.45 -5.38 11.79
CA GLN A 510 44.47 -4.91 13.18
C GLN A 510 43.90 -3.48 13.31
N ARG A 511 44.18 -2.59 12.36
CA ARG A 511 43.63 -1.23 12.35
C ARG A 511 42.13 -1.25 12.09
N ILE A 512 41.66 -2.04 11.12
CA ILE A 512 40.24 -2.21 10.82
C ILE A 512 39.51 -2.72 12.07
N GLN A 513 40.05 -3.77 12.70
CA GLN A 513 39.50 -4.35 13.92
C GLN A 513 39.44 -3.32 15.07
N ARG A 514 40.50 -2.56 15.26
CA ARG A 514 40.59 -1.57 16.34
C ARG A 514 39.65 -0.38 16.15
N TRP A 515 39.51 0.14 14.93
CA TRP A 515 38.82 1.42 14.68
C TRP A 515 37.40 1.26 14.15
N PHE A 516 37.07 0.12 13.54
CA PHE A 516 35.80 -0.09 12.84
C PHE A 516 34.95 -1.24 13.39
N ALA A 517 35.26 -1.74 14.60
CA ALA A 517 34.44 -2.72 15.29
C ALA A 517 32.95 -2.29 15.33
N GLY A 518 32.06 -3.19 14.93
CA GLY A 518 30.60 -2.94 14.85
C GLY A 518 30.14 -1.98 13.75
N ARG A 519 31.03 -1.54 12.84
CA ARG A 519 30.68 -0.63 11.73
C ARG A 519 30.93 -1.30 10.39
N TYR A 520 29.98 -2.13 9.96
CA TYR A 520 30.04 -2.87 8.69
C TYR A 520 30.40 -1.99 7.49
N ARG A 521 29.83 -0.78 7.40
CA ARG A 521 30.08 0.15 6.28
C ARG A 521 31.47 0.78 6.28
N LEU A 522 32.10 0.97 7.45
CA LEU A 522 33.47 1.50 7.51
C LEU A 522 34.52 0.40 7.44
N THR A 523 34.13 -0.83 7.80
CA THR A 523 34.97 -2.02 7.70
C THR A 523 35.11 -2.48 6.25
N ALA A 524 34.03 -2.37 5.47
CA ALA A 524 33.98 -2.65 4.04
C ALA A 524 34.44 -1.42 3.25
#